data_AF-A0A8C5KTS8-F1
#
_entry.id   AF-A0A8C5KTS8-F1
#
_cell.length_a   1.000
_cell.length_b   1.000
_cell.length_c   1.000
_cell.angle_alpha   90.00
_cell.angle_beta   90.00
_cell.angle_gamma   90.00
#
_symmetry.space_group_name_H-M   'P 1'
#
loop_
_entity.id
_entity.type
_entity.pdbx_description
1 polymer ?
#
loop_
_entity_poly.entity_id
_entity_poly.type
_entity_poly.pdbx_seq_one_letter_code
_entity_poly.pdbx_strand_id
1 'polypeptide(L)'
;LLLALQPARGRGWGRSAGGPWSPAWLCCWALAGCQAAWAGDSPSSGRPLPPCQEKDYHFEYTECDSSGSRWRVAVPNSAVDCSGLPDPVRGKECTFSCASGEYLEMKNQVCSKCAEGTYSLGSGIKFDEWDELPAGFSNVATFMDTVVVPSDSRPDGCNNSSWIPRGNYIESNRDDCTVSLIYAVHLKKSGYVFFEYQYVDNNIFFEFFDKDHFESVQLKSSRVPNI
;
A
#
# COMPACT_ATOMS: atom_id res chain seq x y z
N LEU A 1 0.90 10.52 -5.63
CA LEU A 1 0.34 11.51 -6.56
C LEU A 1 -1.14 11.19 -6.79
N LEU A 2 -2.04 12.03 -6.27
CA LEU A 2 -3.47 12.27 -6.61
C LEU A 2 -4.36 11.05 -6.99
N LEU A 3 -5.23 10.60 -6.07
CA LEU A 3 -6.65 10.97 -5.91
C LEU A 3 -7.58 10.52 -7.06
N ALA A 4 -8.52 9.60 -6.76
CA ALA A 4 -9.97 9.88 -6.70
C ALA A 4 -10.82 8.60 -6.87
N LEU A 5 -11.63 8.27 -5.86
CA LEU A 5 -12.88 7.54 -6.06
C LEU A 5 -14.00 8.38 -5.44
N GLN A 6 -14.80 9.02 -6.30
CA GLN A 6 -16.04 9.68 -5.92
C GLN A 6 -17.16 8.64 -5.76
N PRO A 7 -18.09 8.82 -4.80
CA PRO A 7 -19.37 8.14 -4.84
C PRO A 7 -20.38 8.91 -5.70
N ALA A 8 -21.23 8.13 -6.37
CA ALA A 8 -22.27 8.52 -7.29
C ALA A 8 -23.33 9.45 -6.67
N ARG A 9 -23.79 10.42 -7.48
CA ARG A 9 -24.91 11.33 -7.17
C ARG A 9 -26.03 11.11 -8.19
N GLY A 10 -26.96 10.22 -7.87
CA GLY A 10 -28.21 10.05 -8.60
C GLY A 10 -29.22 11.12 -8.19
N ARG A 11 -29.59 11.99 -9.14
CA ARG A 11 -30.63 13.03 -9.01
C ARG A 11 -31.99 12.45 -9.38
N GLY A 12 -33.00 12.73 -8.57
CA GLY A 12 -34.40 12.50 -8.92
C GLY A 12 -35.35 13.28 -8.04
N TRP A 13 -35.74 14.49 -8.46
CA TRP A 13 -37.13 14.94 -8.33
C TRP A 13 -37.41 16.12 -9.25
N GLY A 14 -38.33 15.91 -10.18
CA GLY A 14 -38.90 16.93 -11.06
C GLY A 14 -39.94 17.76 -10.32
N ARG A 15 -39.96 19.05 -10.67
CA ARG A 15 -40.96 20.05 -10.30
C ARG A 15 -42.25 19.83 -11.09
N SER A 16 -43.40 20.14 -10.50
CA SER A 16 -44.57 20.56 -11.26
C SER A 16 -45.53 21.42 -10.43
N ALA A 17 -45.97 22.53 -11.05
CA ALA A 17 -47.18 23.34 -10.84
C ALA A 17 -47.44 23.92 -9.43
N GLY A 18 -47.94 25.14 -9.21
CA GLY A 18 -48.54 26.18 -10.05
C GLY A 18 -49.23 27.16 -9.08
N GLY A 19 -49.28 28.45 -9.41
CA GLY A 19 -49.92 29.45 -8.54
C GLY A 19 -49.61 30.89 -8.99
N PRO A 20 -50.59 31.65 -9.53
CA PRO A 20 -50.33 32.85 -10.30
C PRO A 20 -50.33 34.15 -9.48
N TRP A 21 -49.67 35.14 -10.07
CA TRP A 21 -49.53 36.52 -9.65
C TRP A 21 -50.87 37.26 -9.49
N SER A 22 -50.94 38.22 -8.57
CA SER A 22 -51.66 39.47 -8.81
C SER A 22 -51.04 40.63 -8.00
N PRO A 23 -50.76 41.78 -8.64
CA PRO A 23 -50.08 42.92 -8.07
C PRO A 23 -51.07 44.03 -7.70
N ALA A 24 -51.02 44.55 -6.47
CA ALA A 24 -51.71 45.79 -6.12
C ALA A 24 -51.28 46.26 -4.73
N TRP A 25 -50.40 47.26 -4.68
CA TRP A 25 -50.60 48.54 -3.98
C TRP A 25 -49.28 49.28 -3.78
N LEU A 26 -49.07 50.24 -4.68
CA LEU A 26 -48.32 51.45 -4.40
C LEU A 26 -49.19 52.32 -3.49
N CYS A 27 -48.72 52.63 -2.29
CA CYS A 27 -49.08 53.87 -1.59
C CYS A 27 -47.93 54.28 -0.66
N CYS A 28 -47.24 55.34 -1.05
CA CYS A 28 -46.26 56.08 -0.28
C CYS A 28 -46.84 56.56 1.05
N TRP A 29 -46.22 56.23 2.18
CA TRP A 29 -46.22 57.11 3.36
C TRP A 29 -44.81 57.19 3.93
N ALA A 30 -44.34 58.44 4.03
CA ALA A 30 -43.07 58.83 4.61
C ALA A 30 -43.10 58.72 6.13
N LEU A 31 -41.89 58.69 6.70
CA LEU A 31 -41.52 58.93 8.11
C LEU A 31 -41.88 57.83 9.12
N ALA A 32 -40.86 57.06 9.52
CA ALA A 32 -40.42 56.89 10.92
C ALA A 32 -39.53 55.64 10.99
N GLY A 33 -38.28 55.82 11.44
CA GLY A 33 -37.36 54.70 11.63
C GLY A 33 -37.80 53.76 12.76
N CYS A 34 -37.49 52.47 12.59
CA CYS A 34 -37.05 51.57 13.66
C CYS A 34 -36.52 50.25 13.07
N GLN A 35 -35.20 50.12 13.14
CA GLN A 35 -34.38 48.92 13.41
C GLN A 35 -34.69 47.64 12.60
N ALA A 36 -33.80 47.36 11.64
CA ALA A 36 -33.59 46.02 11.09
C ALA A 36 -33.08 45.09 12.19
N ALA A 37 -33.91 44.11 12.57
CA ALA A 37 -33.46 42.93 13.30
C ALA A 37 -32.57 42.12 12.36
N TRP A 38 -31.26 42.25 12.53
CA TRP A 38 -30.30 41.34 11.94
C TRP A 38 -30.58 39.95 12.52
N ALA A 39 -30.96 39.02 11.63
CA ALA A 39 -31.02 37.61 11.94
C ALA A 39 -29.66 37.21 12.54
N GLY A 40 -29.71 36.63 13.74
CA GLY A 40 -28.53 36.32 14.52
C GLY A 40 -27.53 35.47 13.75
N ASP A 41 -26.33 36.01 13.58
CA ASP A 41 -25.13 35.19 13.52
C ASP A 41 -25.11 34.33 14.79
N SER A 42 -25.34 33.03 14.62
CA SER A 42 -24.99 32.06 15.65
C SER A 42 -23.50 32.21 15.91
N PRO A 43 -23.05 32.54 17.13
CA PRO A 43 -21.65 32.36 17.46
C PRO A 43 -21.42 30.86 17.43
N SER A 44 -20.76 30.37 16.38
CA SER A 44 -20.04 29.11 16.49
C SER A 44 -19.19 29.27 17.74
N SER A 45 -19.54 28.51 18.76
CA SER A 45 -18.85 28.57 20.03
C SER A 45 -17.43 28.10 19.75
N GLY A 46 -16.51 29.04 19.56
CA GLY A 46 -15.07 28.83 19.52
C GLY A 46 -14.58 28.43 20.92
N ARG A 47 -15.13 27.34 21.46
CA ARG A 47 -14.59 26.70 22.65
C ARG A 47 -13.24 26.13 22.25
N PRO A 48 -12.14 26.51 22.94
CA PRO A 48 -10.85 25.90 22.71
C PRO A 48 -10.99 24.38 22.83
N LEU A 49 -10.55 23.66 21.80
CA LEU A 49 -10.55 22.19 21.80
C LEU A 49 -9.71 21.68 22.97
N PRO A 50 -10.13 20.62 23.67
CA PRO A 50 -9.36 20.05 24.76
C PRO A 50 -7.96 19.61 24.28
N PRO A 51 -6.96 19.59 25.17
CA PRO A 51 -5.65 19.08 24.83
C PRO A 51 -5.72 17.58 24.51
N CYS A 52 -5.04 17.14 23.45
CA CYS A 52 -4.98 15.73 23.06
C CYS A 52 -4.29 14.89 24.14
N GLN A 53 -4.89 13.75 24.51
CA GLN A 53 -4.23 12.74 25.36
C GLN A 53 -3.48 11.71 24.51
N GLU A 54 -2.55 10.96 25.10
CA GLU A 54 -1.76 9.94 24.39
C GLU A 54 -2.60 8.86 23.67
N LYS A 55 -3.85 8.65 24.07
CA LYS A 55 -4.78 7.70 23.43
C LYS A 55 -5.53 8.29 22.24
N ASP A 56 -5.51 9.61 22.08
CA ASP A 56 -6.28 10.34 21.08
C ASP A 56 -5.51 10.52 19.76
N TYR A 57 -4.21 10.20 19.75
CA TYR A 57 -3.34 10.23 18.58
C TYR A 57 -2.41 9.02 18.55
N HIS A 58 -1.86 8.75 17.38
CA HIS A 58 -0.78 7.77 17.19
C HIS A 58 0.40 8.44 16.49
N PHE A 59 1.56 7.78 16.49
CA PHE A 59 2.74 8.31 15.83
C PHE A 59 2.99 7.59 14.51
N GLU A 60 3.24 8.38 13.47
CA GLU A 60 3.63 7.89 12.16
C GLU A 60 4.92 8.55 11.69
N TYR A 61 5.58 7.92 10.72
CA TYR A 61 6.67 8.56 10.01
C TYR A 61 6.17 9.18 8.72
N THR A 62 6.70 10.36 8.40
CA THR A 62 6.55 10.93 7.08
C THR A 62 7.31 10.11 6.04
N GLU A 63 7.00 10.39 4.77
CA GLU A 63 7.84 9.97 3.67
C GLU A 63 9.27 10.49 3.83
N CYS A 64 10.20 9.79 3.19
CA CYS A 64 11.62 10.12 3.18
C CYS A 64 11.86 11.32 2.27
N ASP A 65 12.66 12.27 2.74
CA ASP A 65 13.20 13.32 1.89
C ASP A 65 14.35 12.80 1.02
N SER A 66 14.84 13.63 0.09
CA SER A 66 15.95 13.30 -0.79
C SER A 66 17.28 13.08 -0.06
N SER A 67 17.39 13.52 1.20
CA SER A 67 18.56 13.30 2.05
C SER A 67 18.47 12.00 2.87
N GLY A 68 17.36 11.26 2.78
CA GLY A 68 17.11 10.04 3.54
C GLY A 68 16.59 10.29 4.97
N SER A 69 16.33 11.54 5.32
CA SER A 69 15.73 11.95 6.58
C SER A 69 14.21 11.90 6.53
N ARG A 70 13.58 11.75 7.70
CA ARG A 70 12.12 11.78 7.86
C ARG A 70 11.74 12.26 9.25
N TRP A 71 10.46 12.58 9.44
CA TRP A 71 9.93 13.08 10.70
C TRP A 71 8.97 12.10 11.33
N ARG A 72 8.99 12.03 12.65
CA ARG A 72 7.92 11.37 13.42
C ARG A 72 6.90 12.41 13.81
N VAL A 73 5.67 12.21 13.37
CA VAL A 73 4.56 13.13 13.57
C VAL A 73 3.46 12.45 14.40
N ALA A 74 2.78 13.22 15.24
CA ALA A 74 1.57 12.77 15.92
C ALA A 74 0.36 12.99 14.99
N VAL A 75 -0.36 11.91 14.70
CA VAL A 75 -1.54 11.91 13.84
C VAL A 75 -2.77 11.65 14.71
N PRO A 76 -3.75 12.57 14.75
CA PRO A 76 -5.00 12.35 15.48
C PRO A 76 -5.74 11.12 14.98
N ASN A 77 -6.32 10.37 15.91
CA ASN A 77 -7.28 9.34 15.55
C ASN A 77 -8.55 10.03 15.03
N SER A 78 -9.14 9.50 13.96
CA SER A 78 -10.27 10.12 13.23
C SER A 78 -11.52 10.42 14.07
N ALA A 79 -11.59 9.91 15.31
CA ALA A 79 -12.69 10.07 16.24
C ALA A 79 -12.56 11.27 17.19
N VAL A 80 -11.44 12.01 17.20
CA VAL A 80 -11.16 13.05 18.20
C VAL A 80 -10.75 14.37 17.58
N ASP A 81 -11.55 15.41 17.81
CA ASP A 81 -11.14 16.81 17.62
C ASP A 81 -10.48 17.31 18.90
N CYS A 82 -9.16 17.39 18.92
CA CYS A 82 -8.36 17.89 20.04
C CYS A 82 -7.24 18.82 19.54
N SER A 83 -6.69 19.65 20.44
CA SER A 83 -5.59 20.57 20.13
C SER A 83 -4.33 20.23 20.93
N GLY A 84 -3.16 20.74 20.55
CA GLY A 84 -1.91 20.53 21.30
C GLY A 84 -1.27 19.15 21.10
N LEU A 85 -1.16 18.70 19.85
CA LEU A 85 -0.38 17.51 19.52
C LEU A 85 1.12 17.75 19.81
N PRO A 86 1.87 16.70 20.16
CA PRO A 86 3.32 16.78 20.31
C PRO A 86 4.00 17.29 19.04
N ASP A 87 5.04 18.12 19.21
CA ASP A 87 5.83 18.62 18.09
C ASP A 87 6.51 17.48 17.31
N PRO A 88 6.60 17.60 15.96
CA PRO A 88 7.34 16.66 15.15
C PRO A 88 8.81 16.58 15.57
N VAL A 89 9.30 15.36 15.75
CA VAL A 89 10.72 15.12 16.04
C VAL A 89 11.39 14.43 14.88
N ARG A 90 12.71 14.64 14.73
CA ARG A 90 13.49 13.92 13.72
C ARG A 90 13.33 12.41 13.93
N GLY A 91 13.02 11.71 12.85
CA GLY A 91 12.87 10.26 12.81
C GLY A 91 14.20 9.55 12.68
N LYS A 92 14.16 8.21 12.79
CA LYS A 92 15.26 7.36 12.34
C LYS A 92 15.44 7.47 10.83
N GLU A 93 16.68 7.35 10.36
CA GLU A 93 17.04 7.32 8.94
C GLU A 93 16.18 6.34 8.13
N CYS A 94 15.96 6.62 6.86
CA CYS A 94 15.13 5.76 6.00
C CYS A 94 15.73 4.39 5.72
N THR A 95 17.04 4.26 5.88
CA THR A 95 17.78 2.99 5.84
C THR A 95 17.72 2.23 7.16
N PHE A 96 17.15 2.78 8.23
CA PHE A 96 17.05 2.11 9.52
C PHE A 96 16.00 0.99 9.51
N SER A 97 16.33 -0.13 10.16
CA SER A 97 15.41 -1.24 10.41
C SER A 97 15.80 -1.94 11.72
N CYS A 98 14.79 -2.42 12.46
CA CYS A 98 14.99 -3.25 13.65
C CYS A 98 15.43 -4.67 13.27
N ALA A 99 16.02 -5.39 14.23
CA ALA A 99 16.43 -6.77 14.02
C ALA A 99 15.23 -7.71 13.92
N SER A 100 15.46 -8.93 13.41
CA SER A 100 14.44 -9.98 13.40
C SER A 100 13.97 -10.28 14.83
N GLY A 101 12.65 -10.43 14.99
CA GLY A 101 12.02 -10.58 16.30
C GLY A 101 11.86 -9.27 17.08
N GLU A 102 12.16 -8.12 16.47
CA GLU A 102 11.90 -6.79 17.04
C GLU A 102 10.99 -5.97 16.14
N TYR A 103 10.21 -5.10 16.77
CA TYR A 103 9.39 -4.08 16.10
C TYR A 103 9.81 -2.69 16.56
N LEU A 104 9.57 -1.69 15.71
CA LEU A 104 9.87 -0.31 16.06
C LEU A 104 8.73 0.30 16.87
N GLU A 105 8.99 0.60 18.14
CA GLU A 105 8.05 1.33 18.98
C GLU A 105 8.08 2.82 18.62
N MET A 106 7.02 3.30 17.97
CA MET A 106 6.96 4.67 17.46
C MET A 106 7.01 5.73 18.56
N LYS A 107 6.53 5.44 19.79
CA LYS A 107 6.55 6.42 20.89
C LYS A 107 7.97 6.93 21.19
N ASN A 108 8.93 6.01 21.30
CA ASN A 108 10.31 6.29 21.71
C ASN A 108 11.32 6.10 20.57
N GLN A 109 10.87 5.62 19.40
CA GLN A 109 11.73 5.22 18.28
C GLN A 109 12.79 4.17 18.68
N VAL A 110 12.40 3.22 19.56
CA VAL A 110 13.26 2.13 20.05
C VAL A 110 12.78 0.80 19.49
N CYS A 111 13.71 -0.11 19.19
CA CYS A 111 13.36 -1.48 18.80
C CYS A 111 13.04 -2.31 20.06
N SER A 112 11.83 -2.84 20.11
CA SER A 112 11.32 -3.66 21.21
C SER A 112 11.04 -5.07 20.73
N LYS A 113 11.20 -6.08 21.60
CA LYS A 113 10.97 -7.48 21.23
C LYS A 113 9.48 -7.74 20.94
N CYS A 114 9.21 -8.56 19.93
CA CYS A 114 7.87 -9.02 19.62
C CYS A 114 7.29 -9.81 20.80
N ALA A 115 5.99 -9.66 21.04
CA ALA A 115 5.29 -10.43 22.06
C ALA A 115 5.25 -11.92 21.69
N GLU A 116 5.09 -12.80 22.69
CA GLU A 116 4.95 -14.23 22.45
C GLU A 116 3.79 -14.52 21.47
N GLY A 117 4.03 -15.42 20.52
CA GLY A 117 3.09 -15.72 19.44
C GLY A 117 3.14 -14.75 18.25
N THR A 118 3.96 -13.69 18.30
CA THR A 118 4.16 -12.77 17.17
C THR A 118 5.60 -12.82 16.67
N TYR A 119 5.79 -12.53 15.38
CA TYR A 119 7.11 -12.43 14.78
C TYR A 119 7.21 -11.16 13.93
N SER A 120 8.43 -10.65 13.81
CA SER A 120 8.78 -9.55 12.92
C SER A 120 9.99 -9.97 12.10
N LEU A 121 9.88 -9.78 10.78
CA LEU A 121 10.99 -9.97 9.84
C LEU A 121 11.88 -8.71 9.73
N GLY A 122 11.63 -7.70 10.58
CA GLY A 122 12.26 -6.40 10.46
C GLY A 122 11.84 -5.69 9.17
N SER A 123 12.79 -5.49 8.26
CA SER A 123 12.54 -4.93 6.92
C SER A 123 12.42 -5.99 5.81
N GLY A 124 12.41 -7.27 6.17
CA GLY A 124 12.26 -8.37 5.23
C GLY A 124 10.81 -8.58 4.79
N ILE A 125 10.65 -9.21 3.63
CA ILE A 125 9.35 -9.68 3.11
C ILE A 125 9.45 -11.20 3.01
N LYS A 126 8.40 -11.90 3.43
CA LYS A 126 8.26 -13.36 3.29
C LYS A 126 6.93 -13.66 2.62
N PHE A 127 6.95 -14.60 1.69
CA PHE A 127 5.77 -15.16 1.05
C PHE A 127 5.67 -16.63 1.48
N ASP A 128 4.66 -16.95 2.29
CA ASP A 128 4.34 -18.31 2.75
C ASP A 128 2.92 -18.76 2.40
N GLU A 129 2.10 -17.84 1.88
CA GLU A 129 0.78 -18.11 1.33
C GLU A 129 0.81 -17.89 -0.19
N TRP A 130 0.42 -18.93 -0.93
CA TRP A 130 0.42 -19.02 -2.39
C TRP A 130 -0.94 -19.53 -2.88
N ASP A 131 -2.04 -19.04 -2.31
CA ASP A 131 -3.38 -19.26 -2.85
C ASP A 131 -3.58 -18.49 -4.16
N GLU A 132 -3.01 -17.28 -4.22
CA GLU A 132 -2.89 -16.44 -5.41
C GLU A 132 -1.45 -15.94 -5.53
N LEU A 133 -1.05 -15.53 -6.74
CA LEU A 133 0.26 -14.94 -6.94
C LEU A 133 0.31 -13.55 -6.26
N PRO A 134 1.17 -13.33 -5.24
CA PRO A 134 1.17 -12.06 -4.52
C PRO A 134 1.49 -10.87 -5.44
N ALA A 135 1.01 -9.69 -5.06
CA ALA A 135 1.26 -8.48 -5.82
C ALA A 135 2.77 -8.20 -5.98
N GLY A 136 3.17 -7.82 -7.20
CA GLY A 136 4.56 -7.53 -7.56
C GLY A 136 5.31 -8.69 -8.21
N PHE A 137 4.75 -9.91 -8.19
CA PHE A 137 5.24 -10.99 -9.02
C PHE A 137 4.72 -10.85 -10.45
N SER A 138 5.58 -11.15 -11.43
CA SER A 138 5.20 -11.27 -12.85
C SER A 138 5.70 -12.57 -13.44
N ASN A 139 4.89 -13.14 -14.32
CA ASN A 139 5.14 -14.40 -15.01
C ASN A 139 5.45 -14.14 -16.48
N VAL A 140 6.57 -14.68 -16.98
CA VAL A 140 6.96 -14.57 -18.39
C VAL A 140 7.38 -15.94 -18.88
N ALA A 141 6.72 -16.45 -19.92
CA ALA A 141 7.07 -17.72 -20.55
C ALA A 141 7.69 -17.49 -21.93
N THR A 142 8.75 -18.25 -22.23
CA THR A 142 9.46 -18.19 -23.50
C THR A 142 9.80 -19.60 -23.96
N PHE A 143 9.75 -19.83 -25.27
CA PHE A 143 10.20 -21.09 -25.87
C PHE A 143 11.72 -21.10 -25.99
N MET A 144 12.41 -22.15 -25.53
CA MET A 144 13.84 -22.32 -25.77
C MET A 144 14.08 -22.75 -27.23
N ASP A 145 14.29 -21.78 -28.11
CA ASP A 145 14.62 -21.99 -29.53
C ASP A 145 16.09 -22.45 -29.67
N THR A 146 16.40 -23.67 -29.20
CA THR A 146 17.75 -24.25 -29.32
C THR A 146 17.93 -25.13 -30.56
N VAL A 147 16.89 -25.30 -31.37
CA VAL A 147 16.94 -26.08 -32.60
C VAL A 147 16.25 -25.29 -33.70
N VAL A 148 16.94 -25.02 -34.81
CA VAL A 148 16.37 -24.36 -36.00
C VAL A 148 15.34 -25.31 -36.63
N VAL A 149 14.12 -25.28 -36.10
CA VAL A 149 12.99 -26.07 -36.61
C VAL A 149 12.16 -25.18 -37.56
N PRO A 150 11.76 -25.67 -38.74
CA PRO A 150 10.87 -24.93 -39.64
C PRO A 150 9.59 -24.48 -38.94
N SER A 151 9.18 -23.25 -39.21
CA SER A 151 8.07 -22.52 -38.57
C SER A 151 6.71 -23.24 -38.57
N ASP A 152 6.52 -24.27 -39.39
CA ASP A 152 5.28 -25.06 -39.53
C ASP A 152 5.10 -26.16 -38.47
N SER A 153 6.06 -26.31 -37.53
CA SER A 153 5.98 -27.29 -36.42
C SER A 153 6.24 -26.69 -35.04
N ARG A 154 6.18 -25.35 -34.93
CA ARG A 154 6.21 -24.69 -33.63
C ARG A 154 4.93 -25.05 -32.86
N PRO A 155 5.02 -25.60 -31.64
CA PRO A 155 3.85 -25.71 -30.79
C PRO A 155 3.25 -24.32 -30.60
N ASP A 156 1.91 -24.25 -30.50
CA ASP A 156 1.20 -23.03 -30.11
C ASP A 156 1.97 -22.36 -28.99
N GLY A 157 2.34 -21.08 -29.16
CA GLY A 157 3.35 -20.43 -28.31
C GLY A 157 3.10 -20.61 -26.80
N CYS A 158 4.16 -20.41 -25.99
CA CYS A 158 4.17 -20.62 -24.53
C CYS A 158 3.22 -19.72 -23.70
N ASN A 159 2.15 -19.21 -24.29
CA ASN A 159 1.15 -18.35 -23.68
C ASN A 159 0.38 -19.03 -22.54
N ASN A 160 0.30 -20.36 -22.53
CA ASN A 160 -0.35 -21.15 -21.48
C ASN A 160 0.60 -21.58 -20.36
N SER A 161 1.89 -21.31 -20.50
CA SER A 161 2.91 -21.70 -19.52
C SER A 161 3.04 -20.63 -18.45
N SER A 162 2.83 -21.00 -17.19
CA SER A 162 2.87 -20.04 -16.07
C SER A 162 3.30 -20.70 -14.76
N TRP A 163 3.71 -19.88 -13.81
CA TRP A 163 3.72 -20.27 -12.40
C TRP A 163 2.30 -20.32 -11.86
N ILE A 164 1.92 -21.45 -11.29
CA ILE A 164 0.57 -21.74 -10.80
C ILE A 164 0.60 -21.88 -9.27
N PRO A 165 -0.21 -21.10 -8.52
CA PRO A 165 -0.37 -21.25 -7.07
C PRO A 165 -1.03 -22.58 -6.68
N ARG A 166 -0.47 -23.25 -5.66
CA ARG A 166 -0.97 -24.50 -5.06
C ARG A 166 -1.25 -24.36 -3.56
N GLY A 167 -1.45 -23.14 -3.08
CA GLY A 167 -1.74 -22.83 -1.67
C GLY A 167 -0.47 -22.64 -0.84
N ASN A 168 0.36 -23.67 -0.73
CA ASN A 168 1.61 -23.60 0.06
C ASN A 168 2.89 -23.51 -0.80
N TYR A 169 2.78 -23.68 -2.11
CA TYR A 169 3.88 -23.53 -3.06
C TYR A 169 3.37 -23.06 -4.42
N ILE A 170 4.28 -22.71 -5.30
CA ILE A 170 4.02 -22.47 -6.72
C ILE A 170 4.75 -23.52 -7.55
N GLU A 171 4.14 -23.93 -8.65
CA GLU A 171 4.76 -24.84 -9.62
C GLU A 171 4.67 -24.27 -11.02
N SER A 172 5.72 -24.47 -11.82
CA SER A 172 5.67 -24.18 -13.25
C SER A 172 5.00 -25.33 -14.00
N ASN A 173 4.49 -25.03 -15.19
CA ASN A 173 4.08 -26.07 -16.14
C ASN A 173 5.23 -27.05 -16.44
N ARG A 174 4.87 -28.28 -16.80
CA ARG A 174 5.80 -29.34 -17.25
C ARG A 174 5.74 -29.47 -18.77
N ASP A 175 6.00 -28.36 -19.45
CA ASP A 175 6.06 -28.28 -20.91
C ASP A 175 7.48 -27.92 -21.37
N ASP A 176 7.70 -27.87 -22.67
CA ASP A 176 9.00 -27.51 -23.27
C ASP A 176 9.27 -25.98 -23.22
N CYS A 177 8.51 -25.25 -22.40
CA CYS A 177 8.62 -23.81 -22.26
C CYS A 177 9.40 -23.45 -20.99
N THR A 178 10.25 -22.43 -21.10
CA THR A 178 10.93 -21.85 -19.94
C THR A 178 10.03 -20.76 -19.35
N VAL A 179 9.66 -20.91 -18.08
CA VAL A 179 8.80 -19.97 -17.37
C VAL A 179 9.58 -19.23 -16.28
N SER A 180 9.68 -17.92 -16.41
CA SER A 180 10.38 -17.03 -15.49
C SER A 180 9.41 -16.35 -14.54
N LEU A 181 9.69 -16.46 -13.23
CA LEU A 181 9.02 -15.70 -12.19
C LEU A 181 9.89 -14.51 -11.80
N ILE A 182 9.35 -13.30 -11.89
CA ILE A 182 10.08 -12.06 -11.66
C ILE A 182 9.45 -11.31 -10.50
N TYR A 183 10.27 -10.93 -9.51
CA TYR A 183 9.87 -10.09 -8.39
C TYR A 183 10.87 -8.94 -8.23
N ALA A 184 10.38 -7.70 -8.29
CA ALA A 184 11.21 -6.50 -8.23
C ALA A 184 11.06 -5.82 -6.87
N VAL A 185 12.18 -5.58 -6.19
CA VAL A 185 12.22 -4.87 -4.91
C VAL A 185 13.30 -3.81 -4.88
N HIS A 186 13.06 -2.75 -4.13
CA HIS A 186 14.07 -1.75 -3.80
C HIS A 186 14.64 -2.03 -2.41
N LEU A 187 15.90 -2.48 -2.37
CA LEU A 187 16.55 -2.79 -1.10
C LEU A 187 17.04 -1.53 -0.41
N LYS A 188 16.62 -1.37 0.85
CA LYS A 188 17.12 -0.33 1.75
C LYS A 188 18.45 -0.71 2.42
N LYS A 189 18.74 -2.01 2.48
CA LYS A 189 19.96 -2.61 3.03
C LYS A 189 20.30 -3.88 2.25
N SER A 190 21.58 -4.21 2.23
CA SER A 190 22.10 -5.52 1.83
C SER A 190 21.40 -6.66 2.57
N GLY A 191 21.19 -7.79 1.90
CA GLY A 191 20.44 -8.89 2.46
C GLY A 191 20.53 -10.18 1.65
N TYR A 192 19.67 -11.12 2.00
CA TYR A 192 19.63 -12.45 1.39
C TYR A 192 18.24 -12.69 0.84
N VAL A 193 18.16 -13.31 -0.33
CA VAL A 193 16.92 -13.91 -0.81
C VAL A 193 17.02 -15.41 -0.54
N PHE A 194 16.04 -15.92 0.21
CA PHE A 194 15.95 -17.33 0.55
C PHE A 194 14.67 -17.92 -0.04
N PHE A 195 14.81 -19.05 -0.71
CA PHE A 195 13.68 -19.84 -1.20
C PHE A 195 14.05 -21.31 -1.18
N GLU A 196 13.03 -22.14 -1.06
CA GLU A 196 13.14 -23.59 -1.14
C GLU A 196 12.57 -24.04 -2.48
N TYR A 197 13.24 -24.99 -3.12
CA TYR A 197 12.80 -25.51 -4.39
C TYR A 197 12.87 -27.04 -4.39
N GLN A 198 12.04 -27.64 -5.23
CA GLN A 198 12.00 -29.06 -5.49
C GLN A 198 11.95 -29.28 -6.99
N TYR A 199 12.67 -30.30 -7.46
CA TYR A 199 12.56 -30.77 -8.84
C TYR A 199 12.08 -32.21 -8.83
N VAL A 200 11.20 -32.51 -9.78
CA VAL A 200 10.78 -33.89 -10.02
C VAL A 200 11.75 -34.59 -10.97
N ASP A 201 12.41 -33.83 -11.85
CA ASP A 201 13.35 -34.33 -12.85
C ASP A 201 14.68 -33.55 -12.82
N ASN A 202 15.80 -34.25 -13.00
CA ASN A 202 17.15 -33.65 -13.04
C ASN A 202 17.40 -32.76 -14.27
N ASN A 203 16.48 -32.76 -15.24
CA ASN A 203 16.58 -31.98 -16.47
C ASN A 203 15.97 -30.57 -16.35
N ILE A 204 15.38 -30.24 -15.20
CA ILE A 204 14.81 -28.91 -14.95
C ILE A 204 15.89 -28.06 -14.28
N PHE A 205 16.16 -26.89 -14.87
CA PHE A 205 17.14 -25.92 -14.36
C PHE A 205 16.41 -24.63 -13.94
N PHE A 206 16.50 -24.25 -12.66
CA PHE A 206 16.16 -22.90 -12.21
C PHE A 206 17.42 -22.05 -12.26
N GLU A 207 17.36 -21.01 -13.09
CA GLU A 207 18.38 -19.97 -13.18
C GLU A 207 17.86 -18.69 -12.52
N PHE A 208 18.73 -18.03 -11.76
CA PHE A 208 18.39 -16.83 -11.01
C PHE A 208 19.21 -15.66 -11.54
N PHE A 209 18.52 -14.57 -11.89
CA PHE A 209 19.15 -13.36 -12.40
C PHE A 209 18.91 -12.21 -11.43
N ASP A 210 19.98 -11.63 -10.92
CA ASP A 210 19.97 -10.30 -10.33
C ASP A 210 20.29 -9.26 -11.41
N LYS A 211 19.40 -8.29 -11.62
CA LYS A 211 19.70 -7.15 -12.50
C LYS A 211 20.37 -6.02 -11.72
N ASP A 212 21.68 -5.94 -11.89
CA ASP A 212 22.57 -4.77 -11.92
C ASP A 212 22.16 -3.52 -11.12
N HIS A 213 22.05 -3.65 -9.79
CA HIS A 213 22.47 -2.62 -8.81
C HIS A 213 22.64 -3.19 -7.40
N PHE A 214 22.86 -4.50 -7.27
CA PHE A 214 22.85 -5.21 -6.00
C PHE A 214 24.24 -5.77 -5.71
N GLU A 215 25.13 -4.94 -5.18
CA GLU A 215 26.48 -5.36 -4.77
C GLU A 215 26.49 -6.37 -3.61
N SER A 216 25.33 -6.82 -3.13
CA SER A 216 25.22 -7.50 -1.83
C SER A 216 24.03 -8.44 -1.62
N VAL A 217 23.29 -8.81 -2.68
CA VAL A 217 22.24 -9.84 -2.54
C VAL A 217 22.86 -11.21 -2.72
N GLN A 218 22.80 -12.01 -1.65
CA GLN A 218 23.23 -13.39 -1.70
C GLN A 218 22.00 -14.28 -1.88
N LEU A 219 22.03 -15.13 -2.90
CA LEU A 219 21.00 -16.13 -3.13
C LEU A 219 21.31 -17.36 -2.28
N LYS A 220 20.37 -17.74 -1.42
CA LYS A 220 20.47 -18.99 -0.66
C LYS A 220 19.30 -19.88 -1.04
N SER A 221 19.62 -20.99 -1.69
CA SER A 221 18.64 -21.98 -2.11
C SER A 221 18.85 -23.29 -1.36
N SER A 222 17.76 -23.93 -0.96
CA SER A 222 17.79 -25.23 -0.30
C SER A 222 16.94 -26.21 -1.10
N ARG A 223 17.48 -27.40 -1.36
CA ARG A 223 16.76 -28.50 -2.00
C ARG A 223 16.07 -29.32 -0.92
N VAL A 224 14.75 -29.41 -1.00
CA VAL A 224 13.99 -30.34 -0.15
C VAL A 224 13.92 -31.69 -0.86
N PRO A 225 14.31 -32.81 -0.21
CA PRO A 225 14.18 -34.14 -0.80
C PRO A 225 12.70 -34.48 -1.05
N ASN A 226 12.41 -35.15 -2.17
CA ASN A 226 11.07 -35.66 -2.47
C ASN A 226 10.55 -36.49 -1.28
N ILE A 227 9.36 -36.17 -0.78
CA ILE A 227 8.62 -36.98 0.20
C ILE A 227 7.98 -38.16 -0.53
#